data_AF-A0A7W9Z6N4-F1
#
_entry.id   AF-A0A7W9Z6N4-F1
#
_cell.length_a   1.000
_cell.length_b   1.000
_cell.length_c   1.000
_cell.angle_alpha   90.00
_cell.angle_beta   90.00
_cell.angle_gamma   90.00
#
_symmetry.space_group_name_H-M   'P 1'
#
loop_
_entity.id
_entity.type
_entity.pdbx_description
1 polymer ?
#
loop_
_entity_poly.entity_id
_entity_poly.type
_entity_poly.pdbx_seq_one_letter_code
_entity_poly.pdbx_strand_id
1 'polypeptide(L)'
;MSSRLNVVYTPTPSPLADAMVDRTVMTIDFDATDYPSVNDLSCIAIYQSAMVMKAAMKIDPDLGSVLDWFENDIIAEFGETPLSMVLQGRYVQVILFLDRCSRVESSIHLTPEIYRLD
;
A
#
# COMPACT_ATOMS: atom_id res chain seq x y z
N MET A 1 38.31 3.92 -4.13
CA MET A 1 37.96 5.03 -3.23
C MET A 1 36.44 5.14 -3.22
N SER A 2 35.77 4.85 -2.10
CA SER A 2 34.31 4.82 -2.00
C SER A 2 33.87 5.80 -0.92
N SER A 3 33.11 6.82 -1.30
CA SER A 3 32.58 7.84 -0.38
C SER A 3 31.21 7.37 0.11
N ARG A 4 31.06 7.16 1.43
CA ARG A 4 29.74 6.96 2.05
C ARG A 4 29.18 8.31 2.45
N LEU A 5 27.99 8.64 1.96
CA LEU A 5 27.25 9.84 2.36
C LEU A 5 26.56 9.55 3.70
N ASN A 6 26.95 10.23 4.77
CA ASN A 6 26.23 10.18 6.05
C ASN A 6 25.26 11.38 6.10
N VAL A 7 23.96 11.10 6.00
CA VAL A 7 22.90 12.11 6.20
C VAL A 7 22.46 12.02 7.66
N VAL A 8 22.85 13.02 8.46
CA VAL A 8 22.36 13.19 9.83
C VAL A 8 21.13 14.08 9.77
N TYR A 9 19.96 13.53 10.10
CA TYR A 9 18.72 14.29 10.16
C TYR A 9 18.56 14.84 11.58
N THR A 10 18.73 16.15 11.76
CA THR A 10 18.31 16.83 13.00
C THR A 10 16.94 17.45 12.77
N PRO A 11 15.86 16.91 13.38
CA PRO A 11 14.55 17.51 13.25
C PRO A 11 14.54 18.91 13.86
N THR A 12 14.04 19.88 13.09
CA THR A 12 13.84 21.26 13.53
C THR A 12 12.71 21.30 14.57
N PRO A 13 12.93 21.87 15.77
CA PRO A 13 11.87 21.96 16.77
C PRO A 13 10.81 22.95 16.29
N SER A 14 9.61 22.45 15.98
CA SER A 14 8.48 23.28 15.61
C SER A 14 7.55 23.43 16.83
N PRO A 15 7.19 24.67 17.24
CA PRO A 15 6.39 24.94 18.44
C PRO A 15 4.93 24.46 18.36
N LEU A 16 4.51 23.89 17.21
CA LEU A 16 3.25 23.15 17.06
C LEU A 16 3.32 21.72 17.62
N ALA A 17 4.51 21.20 17.95
CA ALA A 17 4.69 19.86 18.49
C ALA A 17 4.28 19.72 19.97
N ASP A 18 4.20 20.84 20.70
CA ASP A 18 3.91 20.84 22.14
C ASP A 18 2.41 20.89 22.49
N ALA A 19 1.53 21.10 21.51
CA ALA A 19 0.13 21.44 21.80
C ALA A 19 -0.84 20.25 21.84
N MET A 20 -0.62 19.18 21.07
CA MET A 20 -1.52 18.03 21.07
C MET A 20 -0.76 16.83 20.51
N VAL A 21 -0.54 15.81 21.32
CA VAL A 21 -1.06 14.45 21.13
C VAL A 21 -0.53 13.67 22.33
N ASP A 22 -1.44 13.23 23.19
CA ASP A 22 -1.22 12.09 24.07
C ASP A 22 -0.91 10.87 23.17
N ARG A 23 0.33 10.80 22.67
CA ARG A 23 0.81 9.65 21.92
C ARG A 23 1.22 8.67 22.97
N THR A 24 0.25 7.87 23.40
CA THR A 24 0.56 6.50 23.78
C THR A 24 1.21 5.86 22.54
N VAL A 25 2.52 6.01 22.40
CA VAL A 25 3.29 5.26 21.43
C VAL A 25 3.28 3.85 21.96
N MET A 26 2.36 3.04 21.47
CA MET A 26 2.39 1.61 21.65
C MET A 26 3.56 1.10 20.79
N THR A 27 4.77 1.15 21.33
CA THR A 27 5.89 0.38 20.80
C THR A 27 5.53 -1.08 21.00
N ILE A 28 5.05 -1.72 19.94
CA ILE A 28 4.91 -3.17 19.92
C ILE A 28 6.31 -3.72 19.67
N ASP A 29 7.02 -4.02 20.77
CA ASP A 29 8.25 -4.83 20.70
C ASP A 29 7.83 -6.25 20.34
N PHE A 30 7.99 -6.60 19.06
CA PHE A 30 7.88 -7.98 18.61
C PHE A 30 9.22 -8.66 18.88
N ASP A 31 9.42 -9.11 20.12
CA ASP A 31 10.50 -10.03 20.45
C ASP A 31 10.19 -11.39 19.81
N ALA A 32 10.83 -11.67 18.68
CA ALA A 32 10.56 -12.82 17.81
C ALA A 32 11.09 -14.15 18.37
N THR A 33 11.39 -14.24 19.67
CA THR A 33 12.11 -15.38 20.26
C THR A 33 11.23 -16.39 20.99
N ASP A 34 9.96 -16.08 21.29
CA ASP A 34 9.17 -16.91 22.24
C ASP A 34 7.92 -17.63 21.70
N TYR A 35 7.56 -17.56 20.41
CA TYR A 35 6.37 -18.28 19.91
C TYR A 35 6.51 -18.79 18.48
N PRO A 36 6.49 -20.11 18.24
CA PRO A 36 6.01 -20.67 16.98
C PRO A 36 4.51 -20.93 17.17
N SER A 37 3.66 -19.90 17.01
CA SER A 37 2.21 -20.05 17.22
C SER A 37 1.40 -19.46 16.06
N VAL A 38 0.28 -20.11 15.76
CA VAL A 38 -0.65 -19.89 14.63
C VAL A 38 -1.09 -18.42 14.42
N ASN A 39 -0.85 -17.54 15.41
CA ASN A 39 -1.14 -16.11 15.37
C ASN A 39 -0.28 -15.31 14.38
N ASP A 40 0.94 -15.76 14.06
CA ASP A 40 1.83 -15.01 13.16
C ASP A 40 1.29 -14.98 11.72
N LEU A 41 0.67 -16.07 11.27
CA LEU A 41 0.06 -16.15 9.95
C LEU A 41 -1.15 -15.22 9.81
N SER A 42 -1.95 -15.08 10.87
CA SER A 42 -3.07 -14.13 10.87
C SER A 42 -2.61 -12.68 10.84
N CYS A 43 -1.58 -12.31 11.61
CA CYS A 43 -1.02 -10.95 11.59
C CYS A 43 -0.41 -10.61 10.24
N ILE A 44 0.29 -11.57 9.63
CA ILE A 44 0.86 -11.42 8.29
C ILE A 44 -0.24 -11.22 7.24
N ALA A 45 -1.31 -12.02 7.26
CA ALA A 45 -2.41 -11.90 6.31
C ALA A 45 -3.14 -10.55 6.46
N ILE A 46 -3.36 -10.08 7.70
CA ILE A 46 -3.94 -8.75 7.97
C ILE A 46 -3.04 -7.65 7.39
N TYR A 47 -1.74 -7.70 7.67
CA TYR A 47 -0.77 -6.73 7.17
C TYR A 47 -0.75 -6.71 5.63
N GLN A 48 -0.69 -7.88 5.00
CA GLN A 48 -0.68 -8.01 3.55
C GLN A 48 -1.97 -7.49 2.91
N SER A 49 -3.13 -7.78 3.52
CA SER A 49 -4.43 -7.27 3.09
C SER A 49 -4.45 -5.74 3.16
N ALA A 50 -3.99 -5.15 4.26
CA ALA A 50 -3.93 -3.69 4.43
C ALA A 50 -3.02 -3.02 3.38
N MET A 51 -1.92 -3.66 2.99
CA MET A 51 -1.02 -3.16 1.94
C MET A 51 -1.70 -3.16 0.56
N VAL A 52 -2.47 -4.20 0.24
CA VAL A 52 -3.26 -4.26 -1.00
C VAL A 52 -4.37 -3.20 -0.99
N MET A 53 -5.11 -3.07 0.11
CA MET A 53 -6.16 -2.04 0.27
C MET A 53 -5.62 -0.63 0.05
N LYS A 54 -4.48 -0.32 0.66
CA LYS A 54 -3.81 0.98 0.49
C LYS A 54 -3.41 1.25 -0.97
N ALA A 55 -3.04 0.21 -1.73
CA ALA A 55 -2.72 0.35 -3.15
C ALA A 55 -3.99 0.55 -3.99
N ALA A 56 -5.04 -0.24 -3.73
CA ALA A 56 -6.32 -0.13 -4.45
C ALA A 56 -7.00 1.22 -4.20
N MET A 57 -6.96 1.72 -2.96
CA MET A 57 -7.48 3.04 -2.59
C MET A 57 -6.84 4.23 -3.31
N LYS A 58 -5.68 4.05 -3.96
CA LYS A 58 -5.07 5.09 -4.80
C LYS A 58 -5.71 5.18 -6.18
N ILE A 59 -6.40 4.13 -6.61
CA ILE A 59 -7.08 4.03 -7.90
C ILE A 59 -8.55 4.41 -7.68
N ASP A 60 -9.21 3.73 -6.74
CA ASP A 60 -10.59 4.02 -6.35
C ASP A 60 -10.64 4.45 -4.88
N PRO A 61 -10.99 5.72 -4.56
CA PRO A 61 -11.06 6.20 -3.20
C PRO A 61 -12.27 5.65 -2.41
N ASP A 62 -13.24 4.98 -3.04
CA ASP A 62 -14.37 4.39 -2.34
C ASP A 62 -13.99 3.05 -1.68
N LEU A 63 -13.95 3.04 -0.35
CA LEU A 63 -13.63 1.84 0.43
C LEU A 63 -14.64 0.70 0.19
N GLY A 64 -15.92 1.02 -0.05
CA GLY A 64 -16.95 0.01 -0.30
C GLY A 64 -16.66 -0.78 -1.58
N SER A 65 -16.46 -0.06 -2.68
CA SER A 65 -16.03 -0.60 -3.98
C SER A 65 -14.73 -1.43 -3.86
N VAL A 66 -13.71 -0.89 -3.18
CA VAL A 66 -12.42 -1.57 -3.02
C VAL A 66 -12.53 -2.89 -2.23
N LEU A 67 -13.36 -2.92 -1.17
CA LEU A 67 -13.58 -4.14 -0.39
C LEU A 67 -14.34 -5.20 -1.21
N ASP A 68 -15.37 -4.79 -1.94
CA ASP A 68 -16.13 -5.70 -2.81
C ASP A 68 -15.24 -6.32 -3.88
N TRP A 69 -14.44 -5.49 -4.57
CA TRP A 69 -13.45 -5.95 -5.54
C TRP A 69 -12.43 -6.92 -4.92
N PHE A 70 -11.93 -6.61 -3.72
CA PHE A 70 -10.90 -7.43 -3.08
C PHE A 70 -11.39 -8.84 -2.73
N GLU A 71 -12.66 -8.96 -2.30
CA GLU A 71 -13.24 -10.23 -1.87
C GLU A 71 -13.84 -11.02 -3.04
N ASN A 72 -14.48 -10.34 -3.99
CA ASN A 72 -15.39 -10.98 -4.94
C ASN A 72 -14.88 -10.96 -6.39
N ASP A 73 -14.05 -9.99 -6.79
CA ASP A 73 -13.64 -9.84 -8.19
C ASP A 73 -12.43 -10.70 -8.53
N ILE A 74 -12.50 -11.37 -9.68
CA ILE A 74 -11.40 -12.18 -10.19
C ILE A 74 -10.45 -11.29 -11.00
N ILE A 75 -9.17 -11.27 -10.61
CA ILE A 75 -8.14 -10.70 -11.48
C ILE A 75 -7.94 -11.67 -12.64
N ALA A 76 -8.39 -11.29 -13.84
CA ALA A 76 -8.37 -12.15 -15.02
C ALA A 76 -6.98 -12.74 -15.35
N GLU A 77 -5.90 -12.00 -15.06
CA GLU A 77 -4.51 -12.47 -15.25
C GLU A 77 -4.13 -13.66 -14.35
N PHE A 78 -4.76 -13.76 -13.18
CA PHE A 78 -4.43 -14.77 -12.16
C PHE A 78 -5.53 -15.81 -11.96
N GLY A 79 -6.76 -15.53 -12.41
CA GLY A 79 -7.91 -16.43 -12.24
C GLY A 79 -8.38 -16.57 -10.79
N GLU A 80 -7.96 -15.67 -9.91
CA GLU A 80 -8.26 -15.69 -8.48
C GLU A 80 -8.65 -14.29 -7.98
N THR A 81 -9.31 -14.25 -6.82
CA THR A 81 -9.59 -12.99 -6.13
C THR A 81 -8.35 -12.45 -5.42
N PRO A 82 -8.23 -11.12 -5.24
CA PRO A 82 -7.17 -10.51 -4.46
C PRO A 82 -7.01 -11.11 -3.05
N LEU A 83 -8.12 -11.37 -2.35
CA LEU A 83 -8.11 -12.02 -1.03
C LEU A 83 -7.49 -13.42 -1.08
N SER A 84 -7.89 -14.27 -2.04
CA SER A 84 -7.31 -15.61 -2.22
C SER A 84 -5.79 -15.53 -2.40
N MET A 85 -5.34 -14.62 -3.26
CA MET A 85 -3.91 -14.41 -3.52
C MET A 85 -3.15 -13.94 -2.28
N VAL A 86 -3.74 -13.05 -1.45
CA VAL A 86 -3.15 -12.62 -0.19
C VAL A 86 -3.02 -13.78 0.80
N LEU A 87 -4.07 -14.60 0.96
CA LEU A 87 -4.03 -15.77 1.84
C LEU A 87 -2.98 -16.81 1.41
N GLN A 88 -2.62 -16.85 0.14
CA GLN A 88 -1.52 -17.65 -0.40
C GLN A 88 -0.13 -16.98 -0.30
N GLY A 89 -0.04 -15.77 0.28
CA GLY A 89 1.20 -15.00 0.39
C GLY A 89 1.63 -14.27 -0.89
N ARG A 90 0.76 -14.17 -1.90
CA ARG A 90 1.03 -13.57 -3.22
C ARG A 90 0.62 -12.09 -3.34
N TYR A 91 0.48 -11.37 -2.22
CA TYR A 91 0.03 -9.97 -2.18
C TYR A 91 0.85 -9.00 -3.06
N VAL A 92 2.16 -9.27 -3.24
CA VAL A 92 3.03 -8.45 -4.10
C VAL A 92 2.56 -8.48 -5.57
N GLN A 93 2.06 -9.62 -6.05
CA GLN A 93 1.54 -9.72 -7.43
C GLN A 93 0.30 -8.85 -7.62
N VAL A 94 -0.57 -8.79 -6.61
CA VAL A 94 -1.76 -7.93 -6.60
C VAL A 94 -1.34 -6.45 -6.61
N ILE A 95 -0.37 -6.06 -5.79
CA ILE A 95 0.15 -4.68 -5.76
C ILE A 95 0.77 -4.29 -7.12
N LEU A 96 1.53 -5.17 -7.75
CA LEU A 96 2.12 -4.92 -9.07
C LEU A 96 1.05 -4.80 -10.16
N PHE A 97 -0.01 -5.60 -10.08
CA PHE A 97 -1.17 -5.47 -10.96
C PHE A 97 -1.83 -4.09 -10.80
N LEU A 98 -2.12 -3.67 -9.57
CA LEU A 98 -2.71 -2.36 -9.26
C LEU A 98 -1.80 -1.20 -9.72
N ASP A 99 -0.49 -1.31 -9.51
CA ASP A 99 0.48 -0.31 -10.00
C ASP A 99 0.41 -0.16 -11.53
N ARG A 100 0.28 -1.27 -12.28
CA ARG A 100 0.08 -1.21 -13.74
C ARG A 100 -1.23 -0.52 -14.11
N CYS A 101 -2.34 -0.87 -13.45
CA CYS A 101 -3.64 -0.23 -13.70
C CYS A 101 -3.56 1.30 -13.51
N SER A 102 -2.91 1.76 -12.44
CA SER A 102 -2.76 3.20 -12.15
C SER A 102 -1.98 4.00 -13.22
N ARG A 103 -1.10 3.33 -13.98
CA ARG A 103 -0.30 3.94 -15.07
C ARG A 103 -1.06 4.06 -16.38
N VAL A 104 -2.06 3.20 -16.60
CA VAL A 104 -2.89 3.22 -17.82
C VAL A 104 -3.80 4.44 -17.79
N GLU A 105 -4.38 4.77 -16.64
CA GLU A 105 -5.23 5.97 -16.49
C GLU A 105 -4.46 7.28 -16.67
N SER A 106 -3.21 7.34 -16.21
CA SER A 106 -2.36 8.54 -16.34
C SER A 106 -1.83 8.77 -17.77
N SER A 107 -1.95 7.79 -18.66
CA SER A 107 -1.54 7.90 -20.08
C SER A 107 -2.63 8.46 -21.00
N ILE A 108 -3.87 8.62 -20.52
CA ILE A 108 -5.01 9.12 -21.33
C ILE A 108 -5.08 10.66 -21.33
N HIS A 109 -4.27 11.36 -20.51
CA HIS A 109 -4.31 12.81 -20.37
C HIS A 109 -3.25 13.62 -21.15
N LEU A 110 -2.55 13.03 -22.13
CA LEU A 110 -1.52 13.72 -22.91
C LEU A 110 -1.82 13.76 -24.41
N THR A 111 -2.82 14.53 -24.82
CA THR A 111 -2.79 15.35 -26.04
C THR A 111 -3.86 16.45 -26.00
N PRO A 112 -3.52 17.72 -25.73
CA PRO A 112 -4.29 18.83 -26.26
C PRO A 112 -3.86 19.04 -27.72
N GLU A 113 -4.35 18.21 -28.64
CA GLU A 113 -4.37 18.63 -30.04
C GLU A 113 -5.46 19.69 -30.19
N ILE A 114 -5.04 20.94 -30.00
CA ILE A 114 -5.76 22.10 -30.49
C ILE A 114 -5.75 22.00 -32.01
N TYR A 115 -6.80 21.41 -32.60
CA TYR A 115 -7.07 21.58 -34.02
C TYR A 115 -7.48 23.05 -34.23
N ARG A 116 -6.52 23.89 -34.65
CA ARG A 116 -6.86 25.13 -35.34
C ARG A 116 -7.30 24.76 -36.76
N LEU A 117 -8.55 25.06 -37.06
CA LEU A 117 -9.05 25.17 -38.43
C LEU A 117 -8.55 26.51 -38.98
N ASP A 118 -7.62 26.46 -39.93
CA ASP A 118 -7.43 27.48 -40.98
C ASP A 118 -7.39 26.76 -42.33
#